data_AF-A0A2G2Y5X8-F1
#
_entry.id   AF-A0A2G2Y5X8-F1
#
_cell.length_a   1.000
_cell.length_b   1.000
_cell.length_c   1.000
_cell.angle_alpha   90.00
_cell.angle_beta   90.00
_cell.angle_gamma   90.00
#
_symmetry.space_group_name_H-M   'P 1'
#
loop_
_entity.id
_entity.type
_entity.pdbx_description
1 polymer ?
#
loop_
_entity_poly.entity_id
_entity_poly.type
_entity_poly.pdbx_seq_one_letter_code
_entity_poly.pdbx_strand_id
1 'polypeptide(L)'
;MYNNFKEKAVAYYEKNPKIKEAIIQKFVEYLRRAEEIRAVLDEVGGGPTSNGDGAVASRTTSKPKNGGGEGDDSENVRLRAGVNSAIIREKPNVKWNDVAGLESAKQALQEATSLSKLSDKLATIGMVKMQKVDNQQLEAQRDKALSNLQAEEDRLALMVEFTKWNFRRYNLEETKAGIEDLDAKILEAQGLESEPKVNMMPSPTLSPADLDETDYAEEVDEDYEHPADTPAPTSLFGFK
;
A
#
# COMPACT_ATOMS: atom_id res chain seq x y z
N MET A 1 -9.88 -24.14 -9.23
CA MET A 1 -9.31 -23.11 -8.31
C MET A 1 -8.87 -21.83 -9.02
N TYR A 2 -8.29 -21.90 -10.23
CA TYR A 2 -7.90 -20.72 -11.03
C TYR A 2 -9.06 -19.76 -11.39
N ASN A 3 -10.23 -20.30 -11.72
CA ASN A 3 -11.39 -19.48 -12.10
C ASN A 3 -12.02 -18.70 -10.93
N ASN A 4 -12.02 -19.30 -9.73
CA ASN A 4 -12.61 -18.70 -8.53
C ASN A 4 -11.81 -17.49 -8.01
N PHE A 5 -10.49 -17.50 -8.19
CA PHE A 5 -9.63 -16.41 -7.76
C PHE A 5 -9.68 -15.22 -8.74
N LYS A 6 -9.77 -15.50 -10.04
CA LYS A 6 -9.95 -14.48 -11.08
C LYS A 6 -11.28 -13.73 -10.91
N GLU A 7 -12.37 -14.45 -10.63
CA GLU A 7 -13.68 -13.83 -10.38
C GLU A 7 -13.71 -13.04 -9.06
N LYS A 8 -13.12 -13.57 -7.98
CA LYS A 8 -13.04 -12.83 -6.70
C LYS A 8 -12.19 -11.57 -6.81
N ALA A 9 -11.05 -11.61 -7.50
CA ALA A 9 -10.21 -10.43 -7.70
C ALA A 9 -10.92 -9.35 -8.54
N VAL A 10 -11.68 -9.76 -9.57
CA VAL A 10 -12.46 -8.87 -10.44
C VAL A 10 -13.71 -8.31 -9.74
N ALA A 11 -14.33 -9.07 -8.84
CA ALA A 11 -15.49 -8.61 -8.07
C ALA A 11 -15.11 -7.68 -6.91
N TYR A 12 -13.90 -7.82 -6.34
CA TYR A 12 -13.41 -6.99 -5.23
C TYR A 12 -12.79 -5.66 -5.70
N TYR A 13 -12.30 -5.57 -6.94
CA TYR A 13 -11.72 -4.36 -7.50
C TYR A 13 -12.46 -3.88 -8.76
N GLU A 14 -13.34 -2.89 -8.53
CA GLU A 14 -13.74 -1.80 -9.43
C GLU A 14 -14.95 -1.96 -10.37
N LYS A 15 -15.91 -1.04 -10.17
CA LYS A 15 -17.12 -0.82 -10.99
C LYS A 15 -16.84 -0.11 -12.32
N ASN A 16 -15.58 0.21 -12.65
CA ASN A 16 -15.21 1.01 -13.82
C ASN A 16 -14.47 0.15 -14.88
N PRO A 17 -15.06 -0.09 -16.07
CA PRO A 17 -14.52 -1.02 -17.07
C PRO A 17 -13.11 -0.67 -17.54
N LYS A 18 -12.74 0.62 -17.56
CA LYS A 18 -11.41 1.06 -18.00
C LYS A 18 -10.28 0.64 -17.05
N ILE A 19 -10.55 0.65 -15.74
CA ILE A 19 -9.51 0.29 -14.75
C ILE A 19 -9.35 -1.23 -14.70
N LYS A 20 -10.45 -1.98 -14.82
CA LYS A 20 -10.42 -3.43 -15.01
C LYS A 20 -9.58 -3.85 -16.21
N GLU A 21 -9.74 -3.18 -17.36
CA GLU A 21 -8.91 -3.43 -18.54
C GLU A 21 -7.42 -3.13 -18.28
N ALA A 22 -7.11 -2.01 -17.61
CA ALA A 22 -5.74 -1.66 -17.25
C ALA A 22 -5.08 -2.68 -16.30
N ILE A 23 -5.81 -3.16 -15.29
CA ILE A 23 -5.33 -4.18 -14.35
C ILE A 23 -5.09 -5.50 -15.07
N ILE A 24 -6.00 -5.94 -15.94
CA ILE A 24 -5.83 -7.17 -16.72
C ILE A 24 -4.62 -7.06 -17.64
N GLN A 25 -4.45 -5.92 -18.33
CA GLN A 25 -3.28 -5.68 -19.18
C GLN A 25 -1.98 -5.77 -18.40
N LYS A 26 -1.90 -5.13 -17.23
CA LYS A 26 -0.70 -5.19 -16.38
C LYS A 26 -0.44 -6.58 -15.82
N PHE A 27 -1.49 -7.33 -15.48
CA PHE A 27 -1.36 -8.70 -15.03
C PHE A 27 -0.75 -9.61 -16.10
N VAL A 28 -1.20 -9.50 -17.35
CA VAL A 28 -0.64 -10.25 -18.50
C VAL A 28 0.82 -9.87 -18.74
N GLU A 29 1.15 -8.58 -18.67
CA GLU A 29 2.51 -8.08 -18.81
C GLU A 29 3.45 -8.66 -17.72
N TYR A 30 3.01 -8.69 -16.47
CA TYR A 30 3.79 -9.28 -15.38
C TYR A 30 3.96 -10.79 -15.50
N LEU A 31 2.93 -11.52 -15.96
CA LEU A 31 3.05 -12.95 -16.22
C LEU A 31 4.06 -13.25 -17.31
N ARG A 32 3.97 -12.54 -18.44
CA ARG A 32 4.95 -12.70 -19.54
C ARG A 32 6.37 -12.40 -19.07
N ARG A 33 6.56 -11.31 -18.30
CA ARG A 33 7.87 -10.95 -17.76
C ARG A 33 8.38 -12.02 -16.78
N ALA A 34 7.51 -12.61 -15.97
CA ALA A 34 7.89 -13.70 -15.07
C ALA A 34 8.31 -14.96 -15.85
N GLU A 35 7.65 -15.28 -16.96
CA GLU A 35 8.06 -16.36 -17.87
C GLU A 35 9.41 -16.08 -18.53
N GLU A 36 9.65 -14.85 -19.00
CA GLU A 36 10.95 -14.43 -19.56
C GLU A 36 12.08 -14.52 -18.52
N ILE A 37 11.84 -14.06 -17.29
CA ILE A 37 12.80 -14.17 -16.18
C ILE A 37 13.07 -15.64 -15.85
N ARG A 38 12.03 -16.49 -15.86
CA ARG A 38 12.20 -17.92 -15.63
C ARG A 38 13.01 -18.58 -16.74
N ALA A 39 12.75 -18.25 -18.01
CA ALA A 39 13.53 -18.77 -19.14
C ALA A 39 15.01 -18.40 -19.01
N VAL A 40 15.32 -17.16 -18.62
CA VAL A 40 16.70 -16.72 -18.37
C VAL A 40 17.31 -17.44 -17.16
N LEU A 41 16.57 -17.66 -16.08
CA LEU A 41 17.05 -18.42 -14.91
C LEU A 41 17.28 -19.90 -15.23
N ASP A 42 16.41 -20.51 -16.03
CA ASP A 42 16.52 -21.89 -16.51
C ASP A 42 17.69 -22.04 -17.51
N GLU A 43 17.97 -21.02 -18.33
CA GLU A 43 19.18 -20.94 -19.19
C GLU A 43 20.48 -20.69 -18.40
N VAL A 44 20.40 -19.96 -17.28
CA VAL A 44 21.56 -19.58 -16.44
C VAL A 44 21.88 -20.63 -15.36
N GLY A 45 21.00 -21.57 -15.05
CA GLY A 45 21.35 -22.59 -14.06
C GLY A 45 20.33 -23.67 -13.79
N GLY A 46 20.55 -24.84 -14.39
CA GLY A 46 20.21 -26.11 -13.76
C GLY A 46 21.01 -26.33 -12.47
N GLY A 47 20.47 -25.87 -11.35
CA GLY A 47 20.71 -26.45 -10.01
C GLY A 47 21.94 -25.99 -9.20
N PRO A 48 21.94 -26.22 -7.87
CA PRO A 48 22.11 -25.16 -6.87
C PRO A 48 23.32 -25.37 -5.94
N THR A 49 23.99 -24.29 -5.49
CA THR A 49 24.60 -24.21 -4.13
C THR A 49 25.09 -22.79 -3.79
N SER A 50 24.68 -22.33 -2.61
CA SER A 50 25.43 -21.58 -1.59
C SER A 50 26.31 -20.37 -1.94
N ASN A 51 26.01 -19.27 -1.23
CA ASN A 51 26.91 -18.30 -0.61
C ASN A 51 27.99 -17.61 -1.45
N GLY A 52 27.97 -16.28 -1.42
CA GLY A 52 29.19 -15.47 -1.57
C GLY A 52 29.02 -14.27 -2.48
N ASP A 53 28.68 -13.16 -1.86
CA ASP A 53 29.37 -11.87 -1.98
C ASP A 53 29.93 -11.44 -3.36
N GLY A 54 29.53 -10.23 -3.77
CA GLY A 54 30.44 -9.32 -4.47
C GLY A 54 30.27 -9.15 -5.99
N ALA A 55 30.15 -7.87 -6.34
CA ALA A 55 30.64 -7.25 -7.58
C ALA A 55 29.71 -7.22 -8.83
N VAL A 56 29.04 -6.07 -8.91
CA VAL A 56 28.82 -5.24 -10.12
C VAL A 56 29.79 -5.51 -11.27
N ALA A 57 29.26 -5.81 -12.47
CA ALA A 57 29.88 -5.41 -13.74
C ALA A 57 28.84 -5.21 -14.86
N SER A 58 28.59 -3.92 -15.07
CA SER A 58 28.09 -3.24 -16.26
C SER A 58 28.53 -3.83 -17.62
N ARG A 59 27.62 -3.72 -18.62
CA ARG A 59 27.87 -3.51 -20.07
C ARG A 59 28.43 -4.70 -20.87
N THR A 60 28.11 -5.00 -22.13
CA THR A 60 27.28 -4.43 -23.21
C THR A 60 27.38 -5.41 -24.40
N THR A 61 26.29 -5.55 -25.17
CA THR A 61 26.24 -5.78 -26.63
C THR A 61 26.93 -7.02 -27.23
N SER A 62 26.09 -7.98 -27.65
CA SER A 62 26.41 -8.98 -28.69
C SER A 62 25.63 -8.66 -29.99
N LYS A 63 26.39 -8.28 -31.03
CA LYS A 63 26.33 -8.66 -32.47
C LYS A 63 24.99 -8.61 -33.26
N PRO A 64 25.04 -8.15 -34.54
CA PRO A 64 24.95 -9.08 -35.68
C PRO A 64 26.00 -8.73 -36.77
N LYS A 65 27.00 -9.55 -37.07
CA LYS A 65 27.09 -10.60 -38.12
C LYS A 65 26.61 -10.17 -39.52
N ASN A 66 27.55 -9.60 -40.28
CA ASN A 66 27.74 -9.72 -41.73
C ASN A 66 29.28 -9.65 -41.89
N GLY A 67 30.06 -10.48 -42.59
CA GLY A 67 29.85 -11.30 -43.76
C GLY A 67 31.09 -11.08 -44.64
N GLY A 68 32.10 -11.96 -44.55
CA GLY A 68 33.25 -12.03 -45.47
C GLY A 68 34.52 -11.27 -45.05
N GLY A 69 35.63 -12.01 -44.85
CA GLY A 69 36.99 -11.43 -44.79
C GLY A 69 37.92 -12.05 -43.75
N GLU A 70 38.34 -13.30 -43.94
CA GLU A 70 39.30 -14.02 -43.08
C GLU A 70 40.74 -13.44 -43.12
N GLY A 71 40.92 -12.26 -43.73
CA GLY A 71 42.18 -11.49 -43.74
C GLY A 71 42.19 -10.27 -42.81
N ASP A 72 41.03 -9.78 -42.36
CA ASP A 72 40.97 -8.55 -41.53
C ASP A 72 41.32 -8.82 -40.07
N ASP A 73 40.91 -9.97 -39.51
CA ASP A 73 41.27 -10.36 -38.13
C ASP A 73 42.76 -10.67 -37.98
N SER A 74 43.40 -11.30 -38.98
CA SER A 74 44.84 -11.65 -38.93
C SER A 74 45.71 -10.39 -38.97
N GLU A 75 45.42 -9.45 -39.87
CA GLU A 75 46.14 -8.19 -39.94
C GLU A 75 45.84 -7.31 -38.72
N ASN A 76 44.60 -7.25 -38.21
CA ASN A 76 44.29 -6.57 -36.95
C ASN A 76 45.08 -7.15 -35.77
N VAL A 77 45.19 -8.48 -35.67
CA VAL A 77 45.95 -9.15 -34.61
C VAL A 77 47.44 -8.84 -34.74
N ARG A 78 48.00 -8.88 -35.95
CA ARG A 78 49.40 -8.53 -36.22
C ARG A 78 49.69 -7.05 -35.91
N LEU A 79 48.79 -6.14 -36.27
CA LEU A 79 48.89 -4.71 -35.96
C LEU A 79 48.81 -4.46 -34.45
N ARG A 80 47.88 -5.12 -33.75
CA ARG A 80 47.77 -5.04 -32.27
C ARG A 80 49.00 -5.59 -31.59
N ALA A 81 49.57 -6.69 -32.09
CA ALA A 81 50.82 -7.25 -31.58
C ALA A 81 51.99 -6.28 -31.79
N GLY A 82 52.09 -5.68 -32.99
CA GLY A 82 53.09 -4.64 -33.30
C GLY A 82 52.98 -3.44 -32.36
N VAL A 83 51.78 -2.89 -32.18
CA VAL A 83 51.52 -1.77 -31.26
C VAL A 83 51.86 -2.16 -29.82
N ASN A 84 51.45 -3.34 -29.35
CA ASN A 84 51.75 -3.81 -28.00
C ASN A 84 53.24 -4.02 -27.74
N SER A 85 54.03 -4.33 -28.77
CA SER A 85 55.50 -4.42 -28.67
C SER A 85 56.19 -3.06 -28.64
N ALA A 86 55.59 -2.03 -29.25
CA ALA A 86 56.10 -0.66 -29.23
C ALA A 86 55.75 0.09 -27.93
N ILE A 87 54.73 -0.37 -27.19
CA ILE A 87 54.35 0.20 -25.89
C ILE A 87 55.35 -0.25 -24.83
N ILE A 88 56.15 0.70 -24.34
CA ILE A 88 57.03 0.51 -23.19
C ILE A 88 56.15 0.36 -21.94
N ARG A 89 56.21 -0.81 -21.29
CA ARG A 89 55.44 -1.13 -20.08
C ARG A 89 56.18 -0.77 -18.79
N GLU A 90 57.51 -0.83 -18.84
CA GLU A 90 58.38 -0.52 -17.71
C GLU A 90 58.78 0.95 -17.76
N LYS A 91 58.57 1.67 -16.67
CA LYS A 91 58.86 3.11 -16.64
C LYS A 91 60.37 3.35 -16.50
N PRO A 92 61.06 3.95 -17.49
CA PRO A 92 62.46 4.32 -17.33
C PRO A 92 62.60 5.39 -16.24
N ASN A 93 63.61 5.25 -15.38
CA ASN A 93 63.88 6.17 -14.27
C ASN A 93 64.72 7.37 -14.71
N VAL A 94 64.15 8.22 -15.57
CA VAL A 94 64.79 9.49 -16.02
C VAL A 94 64.03 10.66 -15.40
N LYS A 95 64.71 11.51 -14.61
CA LYS A 95 64.12 12.72 -14.04
C LYS A 95 64.41 13.92 -14.94
N TRP A 96 63.56 14.97 -14.86
CA TRP A 96 63.75 16.21 -15.63
C TRP A 96 65.08 16.93 -15.33
N ASN A 97 65.63 16.71 -14.14
CA ASN A 97 66.93 17.24 -13.71
C ASN A 97 68.12 16.51 -14.34
N ASP A 98 67.92 15.28 -14.81
CA ASP A 98 68.97 14.45 -15.40
C ASP A 98 69.20 14.77 -16.89
N VAL A 99 68.31 15.57 -17.48
CA VAL A 99 68.40 16.04 -18.88
C VAL A 99 69.08 17.41 -18.90
N ALA A 100 70.24 17.54 -19.52
CA ALA A 100 70.91 18.84 -19.64
C ALA A 100 70.28 19.71 -20.76
N GLY A 101 70.05 20.99 -20.50
CA GLY A 101 69.51 21.96 -21.47
C GLY A 101 68.04 21.72 -21.85
N LEU A 102 67.65 22.14 -23.07
CA LEU A 102 66.30 21.96 -23.66
C LEU A 102 65.15 22.60 -22.84
N GLU A 103 65.40 23.71 -22.15
CA GLU A 103 64.45 24.30 -21.20
C GLU A 103 63.09 24.63 -21.82
N SER A 104 63.08 25.19 -23.04
CA SER A 104 61.85 25.47 -23.78
C SER A 104 61.04 24.20 -24.10
N ALA A 105 61.71 23.10 -24.47
CA ALA A 105 61.06 21.83 -24.77
C ALA A 105 60.54 21.13 -23.50
N LYS A 106 61.30 21.20 -22.39
CA LYS A 106 60.87 20.67 -21.09
C LYS A 106 59.63 21.37 -20.57
N GLN A 107 59.62 22.71 -20.62
CA GLN A 107 58.50 23.52 -20.18
C GLN A 107 57.24 23.20 -21.00
N ALA A 108 57.36 23.17 -22.33
CA ALA A 108 56.24 22.82 -23.22
C ALA A 108 55.64 21.44 -22.92
N LEU A 109 56.47 20.43 -22.63
CA LEU A 109 56.01 19.07 -22.29
C LEU A 109 55.36 19.00 -20.90
N GLN A 110 55.93 19.69 -19.90
CA GLN A 110 55.36 19.75 -18.56
C GLN A 110 54.00 20.46 -18.55
N GLU A 111 53.89 21.57 -19.28
CA GLU A 111 52.64 22.30 -19.46
C GLU A 111 51.61 21.45 -20.21
N ALA A 112 51.94 20.88 -21.36
CA ALA A 112 51.02 20.03 -22.13
C ALA A 112 50.49 18.84 -21.32
N THR A 113 51.37 18.17 -20.57
CA THR A 113 50.99 17.02 -19.72
C THR A 113 50.14 17.44 -18.53
N SER A 114 50.38 18.62 -17.97
CA SER A 114 49.62 19.15 -16.83
C SER A 114 48.27 19.71 -17.25
N LEU A 115 48.23 20.47 -18.36
CA LEU A 115 47.02 21.05 -18.93
C LEU A 115 46.03 19.97 -19.37
N SER A 116 46.49 18.90 -20.02
CA SER A 116 45.63 17.76 -20.39
C SER A 116 44.91 17.18 -19.16
N LYS A 117 45.65 16.89 -18.09
CA LYS A 117 45.07 16.35 -16.85
C LYS A 117 44.14 17.33 -16.14
N LEU A 118 44.44 18.62 -16.21
CA LEU A 118 43.60 19.67 -15.61
C LEU A 118 42.29 19.86 -16.40
N SER A 119 42.34 19.77 -17.73
CA SER A 119 41.17 19.85 -18.60
C SER A 119 40.15 18.75 -18.27
N ASP A 120 40.60 17.50 -18.16
CA ASP A 120 39.74 16.36 -17.82
C ASP A 120 39.09 16.51 -16.43
N LYS A 121 39.86 16.99 -15.45
CA LYS A 121 39.36 17.27 -14.10
C LYS A 121 38.30 18.37 -14.12
N LEU A 122 38.52 19.43 -14.89
CA LEU A 122 37.58 20.55 -14.97
C LEU A 122 36.27 20.11 -15.65
N ALA A 123 36.34 19.31 -16.72
CA ALA A 123 35.17 18.71 -17.36
C ALA A 123 34.38 17.82 -16.39
N THR A 124 35.07 16.97 -15.64
CA THR A 124 34.45 16.11 -14.61
C THR A 124 33.75 16.95 -13.53
N ILE A 125 34.42 17.98 -13.01
CA ILE A 125 33.83 18.89 -12.01
C ILE A 125 32.58 19.60 -12.57
N GLY A 126 32.61 20.01 -13.83
CA GLY A 126 31.44 20.61 -14.50
C GLY A 126 30.25 19.65 -14.53
N MET A 127 30.47 18.40 -14.95
CA MET A 127 29.41 17.37 -14.97
C MET A 127 28.84 17.11 -13.58
N VAL A 128 29.70 16.98 -12.56
CA VAL A 128 29.26 16.75 -11.18
C VAL A 128 28.44 17.93 -10.63
N LYS A 129 28.81 19.18 -10.98
CA LYS A 129 28.02 20.36 -10.59
C LYS A 129 26.64 20.37 -11.24
N MET A 130 26.55 20.05 -12.53
CA MET A 130 25.26 19.94 -13.23
C MET A 130 24.38 18.85 -12.59
N GLN A 131 24.93 17.65 -12.37
CA GLN A 131 24.21 16.55 -11.72
C GLN A 131 23.69 16.93 -10.33
N LYS A 132 24.46 17.71 -9.56
CA LYS A 132 24.02 18.18 -8.24
C LYS A 132 22.82 19.13 -8.33
N VAL A 133 22.81 20.03 -9.31
CA VAL A 133 21.67 20.94 -9.53
C VAL A 133 20.42 20.17 -9.93
N ASP A 134 20.55 19.20 -10.85
CA ASP A 134 19.43 18.37 -11.28
C ASP A 134 18.86 17.55 -10.11
N ASN A 135 19.73 16.96 -9.27
CA ASN A 135 19.31 16.24 -8.08
C ASN A 135 18.56 17.13 -7.08
N GLN A 136 19.01 18.37 -6.87
CA GLN A 136 18.30 19.32 -6.00
C GLN A 136 16.90 19.67 -6.55
N GLN A 137 16.77 19.85 -7.86
CA GLN A 137 15.47 20.10 -8.49
C GLN A 137 14.54 18.88 -8.36
N LEU A 138 15.07 17.67 -8.55
CA LEU A 138 14.32 16.43 -8.35
C LEU A 138 13.86 16.26 -6.91
N GLU A 139 14.71 16.56 -5.92
CA GLU A 139 14.36 16.54 -4.50
C GLU A 139 13.23 17.54 -4.20
N ALA A 140 13.31 18.76 -4.74
CA ALA A 140 12.25 19.76 -4.58
C ALA A 140 10.92 19.32 -5.22
N GLN A 141 10.98 18.66 -6.40
CA GLN A 141 9.79 18.09 -7.04
C GLN A 141 9.19 16.95 -6.22
N ARG A 142 10.02 16.06 -5.65
CA ARG A 142 9.59 14.99 -4.74
C ARG A 142 8.86 15.57 -3.53
N ASP A 143 9.44 16.58 -2.88
CA ASP A 143 8.85 17.16 -1.67
C ASP A 143 7.50 17.82 -1.94
N LYS A 144 7.37 18.50 -3.09
CA LYS A 144 6.08 19.03 -3.55
C LYS A 144 5.05 17.92 -3.79
N ALA A 145 5.45 16.80 -4.41
CA ALA A 145 4.57 15.68 -4.66
C ALA A 145 4.10 15.01 -3.35
N LEU A 146 5.00 14.85 -2.36
CA LEU A 146 4.66 14.32 -1.04
C LEU A 146 3.64 15.21 -0.31
N SER A 147 3.83 16.53 -0.36
CA SER A 147 2.87 17.47 0.24
C SER A 147 1.49 17.38 -0.41
N ASN A 148 1.42 17.24 -1.73
CA ASN A 148 0.15 17.07 -2.44
C ASN A 148 -0.53 15.75 -2.07
N LEU A 149 0.25 14.67 -1.94
CA LEU A 149 -0.28 13.36 -1.55
C LEU A 149 -0.88 13.41 -0.15
N GLN A 150 -0.17 14.01 0.81
CA GLN A 150 -0.66 14.18 2.17
C GLN A 150 -1.99 14.97 2.20
N ALA A 151 -2.08 16.04 1.43
CA ALA A 151 -3.30 16.84 1.37
C ALA A 151 -4.50 16.05 0.82
N GLU A 152 -4.28 15.17 -0.17
CA GLU A 152 -5.34 14.28 -0.68
C GLU A 152 -5.69 13.16 0.32
N GLU A 153 -4.72 12.62 1.06
CA GLU A 153 -4.99 11.66 2.14
C GLU A 153 -5.88 12.28 3.24
N ASP A 154 -5.57 13.50 3.67
CA ASP A 154 -6.36 14.23 4.67
C ASP A 154 -7.78 14.51 4.15
N ARG A 155 -7.91 14.88 2.88
CA ARG A 155 -9.20 15.10 2.21
C ARG A 155 -10.03 13.81 2.15
N LEU A 156 -9.41 12.68 1.81
CA LEU A 156 -10.08 11.38 1.78
C LEU A 156 -10.51 10.94 3.18
N ALA A 157 -9.67 11.14 4.19
CA ALA A 157 -10.01 10.86 5.58
C ALA A 157 -11.26 11.66 6.01
N LEU A 158 -11.33 12.94 5.65
CA LEU A 158 -12.50 13.77 5.91
C LEU A 158 -13.76 13.25 5.20
N MET A 159 -13.64 12.85 3.92
CA MET A 159 -14.77 12.28 3.16
C MET A 159 -15.27 10.97 3.76
N VAL A 160 -14.36 10.13 4.26
CA VAL A 160 -14.71 8.88 4.95
C VAL A 160 -15.46 9.17 6.24
N GLU A 161 -14.96 10.08 7.07
CA GLU A 161 -15.65 10.46 8.32
C GLU A 161 -16.99 11.12 8.07
N PHE A 162 -17.09 11.99 7.06
CA PHE A 162 -18.36 12.58 6.63
C PHE A 162 -19.35 11.50 6.18
N THR A 163 -18.89 10.50 5.40
CA THR A 163 -19.74 9.39 4.96
C THR A 163 -20.23 8.55 6.14
N LYS A 164 -19.34 8.21 7.08
CA LYS A 164 -19.71 7.50 8.33
C LYS A 164 -20.71 8.30 9.16
N TRP A 165 -20.52 9.62 9.27
CA TRP A 165 -21.43 10.50 9.98
C TRP A 165 -22.81 10.53 9.32
N ASN A 166 -22.89 10.64 8.00
CA ASN A 166 -24.17 10.62 7.27
C ASN A 166 -24.90 9.29 7.44
N PHE A 167 -24.16 8.17 7.42
CA PHE A 167 -24.75 6.85 7.65
C PHE A 167 -25.34 6.74 9.07
N ARG A 168 -24.60 7.18 10.09
CA ARG A 168 -25.12 7.22 11.48
C ARG A 168 -26.35 8.11 11.59
N ARG A 169 -26.35 9.27 10.94
CA ARG A 169 -27.50 10.20 10.95
C ARG A 169 -28.73 9.55 10.31
N TYR A 170 -28.56 8.90 9.16
CA TYR A 170 -29.66 8.22 8.48
C TYR A 170 -30.29 7.13 9.36
N ASN A 171 -29.46 6.25 9.94
CA ASN A 171 -29.96 5.20 10.83
C ASN A 171 -30.66 5.79 12.07
N LEU A 172 -30.16 6.91 12.60
CA LEU A 172 -30.80 7.56 13.74
C LEU A 172 -32.18 8.10 13.36
N GLU A 173 -32.34 8.73 12.19
CA GLU A 173 -33.64 9.19 11.70
C GLU A 173 -34.61 8.03 11.46
N GLU A 174 -34.13 6.88 10.97
CA GLU A 174 -34.95 5.67 10.83
C GLU A 174 -35.42 5.14 12.19
N THR A 175 -34.53 5.09 13.19
CA THR A 175 -34.92 4.69 14.55
C THR A 175 -35.90 5.66 15.19
N LYS A 176 -35.75 6.97 14.97
CA LYS A 176 -36.71 7.97 15.46
C LYS A 176 -38.08 7.79 14.83
N ALA A 177 -38.14 7.61 13.51
CA ALA A 177 -39.40 7.37 12.81
C ALA A 177 -40.11 6.10 13.30
N GLY A 178 -39.36 5.03 13.60
CA GLY A 178 -39.92 3.81 14.19
C GLY A 178 -40.47 4.01 15.61
N ILE A 179 -39.83 4.86 16.42
CA ILE A 179 -40.32 5.23 17.76
C ILE A 179 -41.62 6.03 17.63
N GLU A 180 -41.69 7.00 16.71
CA GLU A 180 -42.91 7.78 16.46
C GLU A 180 -44.08 6.90 16.00
N ASP A 181 -43.83 5.89 15.18
CA ASP A 181 -44.84 4.90 14.76
C ASP A 181 -45.33 4.03 15.94
N LEU A 182 -44.42 3.62 16.83
CA LEU A 182 -44.78 2.91 18.05
C LEU A 182 -45.62 3.77 19.00
N ASP A 183 -45.25 5.04 19.19
CA ASP A 183 -46.01 5.99 20.00
C ASP A 183 -47.43 6.19 19.45
N ALA A 184 -47.59 6.27 18.13
CA ALA A 184 -48.90 6.35 17.49
C ALA A 184 -49.76 5.10 17.75
N LYS A 185 -49.18 3.90 17.67
CA LYS A 185 -49.88 2.64 17.97
C LYS A 185 -50.27 2.49 19.43
N ILE A 186 -49.44 2.96 20.35
CA ILE A 186 -49.77 2.98 21.79
C ILE A 186 -50.97 3.89 22.03
N LEU A 187 -51.01 5.05 21.37
CA LEU A 187 -52.11 6.00 21.49
C LEU A 187 -53.43 5.44 20.93
N GLU A 188 -53.37 4.70 19.82
CA GLU A 188 -54.52 3.98 19.25
C GLU A 188 -55.02 2.87 20.20
N ALA A 189 -54.12 2.06 20.77
CA ALA A 189 -54.47 1.01 21.73
C ALA A 189 -55.12 1.58 23.00
N GLN A 190 -54.62 2.70 23.51
CA GLN A 190 -55.23 3.41 24.65
C GLN A 190 -56.62 3.97 24.30
N GLY A 191 -56.82 4.43 23.06
CA GLY A 191 -58.13 4.85 22.54
C GLY A 191 -59.16 3.72 22.59
N LEU A 192 -58.76 2.51 22.17
CA LEU A 192 -59.60 1.32 22.21
C LEU A 192 -59.89 0.84 23.65
N GLU A 193 -58.95 0.98 24.57
CA GLU A 193 -59.19 0.69 26.00
C GLU A 193 -60.13 1.71 26.67
N SER A 194 -60.19 2.94 26.13
CA SER A 194 -61.09 4.00 26.58
C SER A 194 -62.49 3.93 25.94
N GLU A 195 -62.69 3.08 24.93
CA GLU A 195 -64.04 2.74 24.50
C GLU A 195 -64.79 2.15 25.69
N PRO A 196 -65.96 2.73 26.02
CA PRO A 196 -66.53 2.48 27.33
C PRO A 196 -66.92 1.01 27.43
N LYS A 197 -66.78 0.45 28.64
CA LYS A 197 -67.32 -0.86 29.08
C LYS A 197 -68.86 -0.93 28.96
N VAL A 198 -69.45 -0.35 27.92
CA VAL A 198 -70.87 -0.28 27.59
C VAL A 198 -71.42 -1.64 27.13
N ASN A 199 -70.55 -2.64 27.00
CA ASN A 199 -70.96 -4.02 26.71
C ASN A 199 -70.45 -5.05 27.73
N MET A 200 -70.13 -4.64 28.97
CA MET A 200 -70.06 -5.61 30.06
C MET A 200 -71.48 -5.89 30.55
N MET A 201 -71.90 -7.16 30.50
CA MET A 201 -73.16 -7.61 31.14
C MET A 201 -73.19 -7.12 32.59
N PRO A 202 -74.38 -6.78 33.13
CA PRO A 202 -74.48 -6.42 34.54
C PRO A 202 -73.93 -7.57 35.39
N SER A 203 -72.97 -7.25 36.27
CA SER A 203 -72.48 -8.21 37.26
C SER A 203 -73.67 -8.78 38.03
N PRO A 204 -73.77 -10.11 38.20
CA PRO A 204 -74.85 -10.70 38.97
C PRO A 204 -74.79 -10.13 40.39
N THR A 205 -75.81 -9.36 40.76
CA THR A 205 -76.03 -8.97 42.15
C THR A 205 -76.44 -10.23 42.90
N LEU A 206 -75.53 -10.77 43.70
CA LEU A 206 -75.87 -11.78 44.70
C LEU A 206 -76.86 -11.14 45.68
N SER A 207 -78.06 -11.72 45.76
CA SER A 207 -79.02 -11.36 46.78
C SER A 207 -78.48 -11.86 48.14
N PRO A 208 -78.68 -11.15 49.26
CA PRO A 208 -78.21 -11.58 50.59
C PRO A 208 -78.71 -12.95 51.07
N ALA A 209 -79.53 -13.66 50.27
CA ALA A 209 -80.06 -14.98 50.57
C ALA A 209 -79.14 -16.15 50.14
N ASP A 210 -78.08 -15.89 49.36
CA ASP A 210 -77.17 -16.95 48.86
C ASP A 210 -75.90 -17.13 49.71
N LEU A 211 -75.78 -16.43 50.85
CA LEU A 211 -74.74 -16.67 51.85
C LEU A 211 -75.29 -17.65 52.89
N ASP A 212 -75.28 -18.94 52.57
CA ASP A 212 -75.35 -19.99 53.60
C ASP A 212 -74.00 -19.99 54.33
N GLU A 213 -74.01 -19.33 55.49
CA GLU A 213 -72.93 -19.34 56.47
C GLU A 213 -72.94 -20.68 57.19
N THR A 214 -72.37 -21.70 56.56
CA THR A 214 -72.05 -22.96 57.23
C THR A 214 -70.64 -23.46 56.91
N ASP A 215 -69.81 -23.33 57.95
CA ASP A 215 -68.92 -24.39 58.42
C ASP A 215 -67.68 -24.71 57.57
N TYR A 216 -66.66 -23.85 57.65
CA TYR A 216 -65.25 -24.27 57.54
C TYR A 216 -64.40 -23.52 58.56
N ALA A 217 -64.48 -24.00 59.80
CA ALA A 217 -63.42 -23.82 60.79
C ALA A 217 -62.29 -24.83 60.53
N GLU A 218 -61.08 -24.46 60.94
CA GLU A 218 -59.87 -25.29 61.09
C GLU A 218 -59.15 -25.68 59.76
N GLU A 219 -57.84 -25.55 59.58
CA GLU A 219 -56.73 -25.51 60.54
C GLU A 219 -55.64 -24.50 60.14
N VAL A 220 -54.93 -24.04 61.17
CA VAL A 220 -53.71 -23.25 61.12
C VAL A 220 -52.56 -24.20 60.81
N ASP A 221 -51.84 -23.97 59.72
CA ASP A 221 -50.46 -24.43 59.61
C ASP A 221 -49.55 -23.24 59.30
N GLU A 222 -48.75 -22.94 60.32
CA GLU A 222 -47.57 -22.08 60.27
C GLU A 222 -46.60 -22.63 59.22
N ASP A 223 -46.27 -21.84 58.20
CA ASP A 223 -44.91 -21.79 57.64
C ASP A 223 -44.78 -20.59 56.70
N TYR A 224 -44.29 -19.51 57.30
CA TYR A 224 -43.94 -18.25 56.70
C TYR A 224 -42.57 -18.36 56.00
N GLU A 225 -42.50 -18.11 54.70
CA GLU A 225 -41.25 -17.63 54.09
C GLU A 225 -41.53 -16.64 52.95
N HIS A 226 -41.37 -15.35 53.26
CA HIS A 226 -41.33 -14.26 52.29
C HIS A 226 -39.95 -14.20 51.63
N PRO A 227 -39.80 -14.40 50.30
CA PRO A 227 -38.55 -14.07 49.64
C PRO A 227 -38.46 -12.56 49.43
N ALA A 228 -37.40 -12.00 50.01
CA ALA A 228 -37.02 -10.60 50.07
C ALA A 228 -36.67 -9.98 48.70
N ASP A 229 -36.91 -8.67 48.64
CA ASP A 229 -36.19 -7.63 47.90
C ASP A 229 -35.23 -8.09 46.78
N THR A 230 -35.64 -7.89 45.53
CA THR A 230 -34.71 -7.78 44.40
C THR A 230 -34.11 -6.37 44.37
N PRO A 231 -32.78 -6.18 44.52
CA PRO A 231 -32.18 -4.86 44.37
C PRO A 231 -32.10 -4.42 42.91
N ALA A 232 -32.32 -3.11 42.69
CA ALA A 232 -32.24 -2.45 41.38
C ALA A 232 -30.84 -2.54 40.75
N PRO A 233 -30.73 -2.62 39.40
CA PRO A 233 -29.44 -2.70 38.73
C PRO A 233 -28.65 -1.38 38.86
N THR A 234 -27.45 -1.50 39.40
CA THR A 234 -26.48 -0.42 39.58
C THR A 234 -25.97 0.07 38.22
N SER A 235 -26.12 1.36 37.96
CA SER A 235 -25.49 2.08 36.85
C SER A 235 -23.97 2.03 37.00
N LEU A 236 -23.30 1.40 36.03
CA LEU A 236 -21.84 1.29 36.00
C LEU A 236 -21.33 1.43 34.56
N PHE A 237 -21.27 2.65 34.03
CA PHE A 237 -20.38 2.99 32.93
C PHE A 237 -19.97 4.47 33.01
N GLY A 238 -18.86 4.71 33.72
CA GLY A 238 -17.99 5.85 33.47
C GLY A 238 -16.80 5.36 32.64
N PHE A 239 -16.57 5.97 31.47
CA PHE A 239 -15.31 5.88 30.75
C PHE A 239 -14.73 7.29 30.57
N LYS A 240 -13.47 7.40 30.98
CA LYS A 240 -12.50 8.41 30.57
C LYS A 240 -12.17 8.27 29.09
#